data_AF-A0A935Z153-F1
#
_entry.id   AF-A0A935Z153-F1
#
_cell.length_a   1.000
_cell.length_b   1.000
_cell.length_c   1.000
_cell.angle_alpha   90.00
_cell.angle_beta   90.00
_cell.angle_gamma   90.00
#
_symmetry.space_group_name_H-M   'P 1'
#
loop_
_entity.id
_entity.type
_entity.pdbx_description
1 polymer ?
#
loop_
_entity_poly.entity_id
_entity_poly.type
_entity_poly.pdbx_seq_one_letter_code
_entity_poly.pdbx_strand_id
1 'polypeptide(L)'
;MTRLFGAAGDEGSEGSILFFDAIPVAPVMLEVDILTPHSAAWTPEDPPGDWRSPRPVPFLVTAPGAYFFFGIAPRRGEGELGRVQGWLRDALRFEGAGAKTAVGYGRFAEVADETRKLAEALAREARERRRAEALSTPEGRLRREVEESNEAELAEFIRRYVEKGELTAPAERAAFVAAVRELRPAWLSDWRSKKKADKATNVGPDKLKARAKLIDSEPGG
;
A
#
# COMPACT_ATOMS: atom_id res chain seq x y z
N MET A 1 22.05 0.72 -21.57
CA MET A 1 22.26 0.11 -20.23
C MET A 1 22.71 1.13 -19.18
N THR A 2 23.67 1.98 -19.51
CA THR A 2 24.26 3.02 -18.63
C THR A 2 23.24 3.91 -17.91
N ARG A 3 22.15 4.29 -18.58
CA ARG A 3 21.07 5.11 -17.98
C ARG A 3 20.27 4.38 -16.89
N LEU A 4 20.07 3.06 -17.00
CA LEU A 4 19.18 2.32 -16.10
C LEU A 4 19.82 2.08 -14.73
N PHE A 5 21.09 1.68 -14.74
CA PHE A 5 21.86 1.34 -13.54
C PHE A 5 22.81 2.47 -13.10
N GLY A 6 23.04 3.46 -13.95
CA GLY A 6 24.07 4.47 -13.77
C GLY A 6 25.42 3.97 -14.27
N ALA A 7 26.40 4.88 -14.29
CA ALA A 7 27.80 4.55 -14.51
C ALA A 7 28.73 5.54 -13.83
N ALA A 8 29.85 5.01 -13.35
CA ALA A 8 30.96 5.82 -12.87
C ALA A 8 31.80 6.36 -14.05
N GLY A 9 32.31 7.58 -13.91
CA GLY A 9 33.13 8.31 -14.89
C GLY A 9 33.28 9.78 -14.49
N ASP A 10 34.06 10.57 -15.24
CA ASP A 10 34.33 11.99 -14.95
C ASP A 10 33.05 12.84 -14.88
N GLU A 11 32.05 12.51 -15.72
CA GLU A 11 30.68 13.03 -15.67
C GLU A 11 29.68 11.93 -15.26
N GLY A 12 29.95 11.24 -14.15
CA GLY A 12 29.16 10.09 -13.68
C GLY A 12 27.64 10.28 -13.81
N SER A 13 26.93 9.18 -14.09
CA SER A 13 25.47 9.19 -14.31
C SER A 13 24.74 8.35 -13.26
N GLU A 14 23.64 8.88 -12.74
CA GLU A 14 22.76 8.18 -11.81
C GLU A 14 21.84 7.20 -12.56
N GLY A 15 21.58 6.04 -11.95
CA GLY A 15 20.61 5.07 -12.45
C GLY A 15 19.17 5.57 -12.35
N SER A 16 18.40 5.42 -13.43
CA SER A 16 17.00 5.82 -13.50
C SER A 16 16.03 4.86 -12.80
N ILE A 17 16.49 3.68 -12.38
CA ILE A 17 15.69 2.65 -11.70
C ILE A 17 16.18 2.46 -10.26
N LEU A 18 15.24 2.36 -9.34
CA LEU A 18 15.43 1.94 -7.96
C LEU A 18 15.19 0.43 -7.88
N PHE A 19 16.15 -0.30 -7.32
CA PHE A 19 16.02 -1.71 -6.98
C PHE A 19 15.91 -1.81 -5.46
N PHE A 20 14.79 -2.33 -4.97
CA PHE A 20 14.58 -2.54 -3.54
C PHE A 20 15.13 -3.89 -3.11
N ASP A 21 15.38 -4.02 -1.81
CA ASP A 21 15.70 -5.31 -1.22
C ASP A 21 14.57 -6.32 -1.46
N ALA A 22 14.95 -7.59 -1.60
CA ALA A 22 13.98 -8.68 -1.68
C ALA A 22 13.46 -8.99 -0.27
N ILE A 23 12.16 -8.84 -0.06
CA ILE A 23 11.53 -8.99 1.26
C ILE A 23 10.74 -10.31 1.30
N PRO A 24 10.96 -11.18 2.30
CA PRO A 24 10.12 -12.37 2.45
C PRO A 24 8.68 -11.97 2.79
N VAL A 25 7.70 -12.55 2.11
CA VAL A 25 6.28 -12.22 2.32
C VAL A 25 5.64 -13.02 3.47
N ALA A 26 6.37 -14.02 3.96
CA ALA A 26 6.02 -14.82 5.13
C ALA A 26 7.33 -15.26 5.81
N PRO A 27 7.29 -15.71 7.09
CA PRO A 27 8.46 -16.26 7.75
C PRO A 27 9.12 -17.35 6.91
N VAL A 28 10.44 -17.24 6.72
CA VAL A 28 11.23 -18.20 5.96
C VAL A 28 11.62 -19.37 6.86
N MET A 29 11.54 -20.59 6.32
CA MET A 29 12.07 -21.77 6.98
C MET A 29 13.54 -21.92 6.59
N LEU A 30 14.39 -22.20 7.57
CA LEU A 30 15.80 -22.48 7.36
C LEU A 30 16.04 -23.98 7.51
N GLU A 31 16.81 -24.53 6.60
CA GLU A 31 17.30 -25.90 6.62
C GLU A 31 18.82 -25.91 6.72
N VAL A 32 19.37 -27.05 7.15
CA VAL A 32 20.82 -27.29 7.15
C VAL A 32 21.13 -28.18 5.95
N ASP A 33 22.06 -27.73 5.12
CA ASP A 33 22.64 -28.54 4.06
C ASP A 33 24.15 -28.73 4.30
N ILE A 34 24.77 -29.73 3.67
CA ILE A 34 26.15 -30.14 3.92
C ILE A 34 26.96 -30.05 2.63
N LEU A 35 28.03 -29.27 2.66
CA LEU A 35 29.06 -29.30 1.64
C LEU A 35 30.13 -30.31 2.03
N THR A 36 30.55 -31.20 1.14
CA THR A 36 31.65 -32.15 1.40
C THR A 36 32.83 -31.91 0.44
N PRO A 37 33.59 -30.79 0.60
CA PRO A 37 34.78 -30.56 -0.22
C PRO A 37 35.83 -31.66 0.02
N HIS A 38 36.43 -32.14 -1.07
CA HIS A 38 37.54 -33.09 -1.06
C HIS A 38 38.92 -32.42 -1.18
N SER A 39 38.98 -31.11 -1.49
CA SER A 39 40.21 -30.41 -1.86
C SER A 39 40.45 -29.14 -1.04
N ALA A 40 40.34 -29.22 0.29
CA ALA A 40 40.36 -28.03 1.15
C ALA A 40 41.74 -27.35 1.32
N ALA A 41 42.84 -27.97 0.87
CA ALA A 41 44.18 -27.39 0.93
C ALA A 41 45.08 -28.00 -0.14
N TRP A 42 45.47 -27.21 -1.13
CA TRP A 42 46.47 -27.61 -2.12
C TRP A 42 47.82 -26.99 -1.76
N THR A 43 48.86 -27.82 -1.73
CA THR A 43 50.26 -27.35 -1.79
C THR A 43 50.97 -28.11 -2.91
N PRO A 44 52.11 -27.59 -3.42
CA PRO A 44 52.90 -28.33 -4.42
C PRO A 44 53.29 -29.75 -3.97
N GLU A 45 53.47 -29.96 -2.65
CA GLU A 45 53.84 -31.23 -2.03
C GLU A 45 52.63 -32.13 -1.69
N ASP A 46 51.41 -31.57 -1.66
CA ASP A 46 50.16 -32.29 -1.42
C ASP A 46 49.14 -31.89 -2.51
N PRO A 47 49.21 -32.52 -3.70
CA PRO A 47 48.34 -32.21 -4.83
C PRO A 47 46.89 -32.68 -4.58
N PRO A 48 45.90 -32.12 -5.30
CA PRO A 48 44.52 -32.55 -5.14
C PRO A 48 44.42 -33.99 -5.65
N GLY A 49 43.81 -34.87 -4.87
CA GLY A 49 43.73 -36.28 -5.19
C GLY A 49 42.46 -36.91 -4.64
N ASP A 50 41.92 -37.88 -5.37
CA ASP A 50 40.64 -38.55 -5.06
C ASP A 50 40.69 -39.39 -3.78
N TRP A 51 41.87 -39.62 -3.21
CA TRP A 51 42.08 -40.33 -1.95
C TRP A 51 41.81 -39.47 -0.70
N ARG A 52 41.57 -38.16 -0.86
CA ARG A 52 41.29 -37.27 0.29
C ARG A 52 39.90 -37.49 0.85
N SER A 53 39.81 -37.63 2.17
CA SER A 53 38.53 -37.78 2.86
C SER A 53 37.68 -36.52 2.74
N PRO A 54 36.36 -36.64 2.48
CA PRO A 54 35.45 -35.50 2.46
C PRO A 54 35.43 -34.83 3.84
N ARG A 55 35.37 -33.49 3.86
CA ARG A 55 35.18 -32.73 5.10
C ARG A 55 33.77 -32.15 5.13
N PRO A 56 32.79 -32.74 5.85
CA PRO A 56 31.44 -32.20 5.95
C PRO A 56 31.43 -30.80 6.59
N VAL A 57 30.87 -29.83 5.88
CA VAL A 57 30.68 -28.45 6.34
C VAL A 57 29.18 -28.14 6.27
N PRO A 58 28.45 -28.17 7.41
CA PRO A 58 27.06 -27.78 7.45
C PRO A 58 26.91 -26.26 7.23
N PHE A 59 25.88 -25.84 6.51
CA PHE A 59 25.54 -24.43 6.29
C PHE A 59 24.03 -24.26 6.21
N LEU A 60 23.56 -23.05 6.52
CA LEU A 60 22.13 -22.74 6.47
C LEU A 60 21.68 -22.39 5.06
N VAL A 61 20.50 -22.89 4.70
CA VAL A 61 19.83 -22.60 3.44
C VAL A 61 18.39 -22.20 3.72
N THR A 62 17.84 -21.34 2.88
CA THR A 62 16.39 -21.11 2.87
C THR A 62 15.72 -22.31 2.23
N ALA A 63 14.74 -22.90 2.91
CA ALA A 63 13.98 -24.03 2.40
C ALA A 63 13.27 -23.66 1.07
N PRO A 64 13.11 -24.62 0.14
CA PRO A 64 12.31 -24.41 -1.06
C PRO A 64 10.87 -23.99 -0.73
N GLY A 65 10.27 -23.19 -1.61
CA GLY A 65 8.89 -22.70 -1.43
C GLY A 65 8.76 -21.42 -0.61
N ALA A 66 9.87 -20.81 -0.19
CA ALA A 66 9.86 -19.47 0.37
C ALA A 66 9.48 -18.42 -0.70
N TYR A 67 8.55 -17.53 -0.37
CA TYR A 67 8.11 -16.47 -1.25
C TYR A 67 8.78 -15.14 -0.89
N PHE A 68 9.29 -14.46 -1.91
CA PHE A 68 9.93 -13.15 -1.80
C PHE A 68 9.24 -12.15 -2.72
N PHE A 69 9.07 -10.94 -2.21
CA PHE A 69 8.65 -9.78 -2.97
C PHE A 69 9.89 -9.05 -3.49
N PHE A 70 9.97 -8.88 -4.82
CA PHE A 70 11.01 -8.13 -5.50
C PHE A 70 10.42 -6.84 -6.06
N GLY A 71 10.87 -5.69 -5.55
CA GLY A 71 10.37 -4.38 -5.96
C GLY A 71 11.34 -3.64 -6.88
N ILE A 72 10.82 -3.02 -7.93
CA ILE A 72 11.52 -2.00 -8.72
C ILE A 72 10.63 -0.77 -8.90
N ALA A 73 11.23 0.42 -8.97
CA ALA A 73 10.50 1.67 -9.23
C ALA A 73 11.34 2.63 -10.08
N PRO A 74 10.71 3.54 -10.85
CA PRO A 74 11.44 4.58 -11.53
C PRO A 74 11.90 5.61 -10.48
N ARG A 75 13.14 6.09 -10.60
CA ARG A 75 13.66 7.14 -9.72
C ARG A 75 12.95 8.47 -9.96
N ARG A 76 12.62 8.78 -11.21
CA ARG A 76 11.89 9.98 -11.65
C ARG A 76 11.03 9.65 -12.87
N GLY A 77 9.82 10.21 -12.92
CA GLY A 77 8.92 10.10 -14.07
C GLY A 77 8.60 8.65 -14.47
N GLU A 78 8.34 8.44 -15.75
CA GLU A 78 8.16 7.10 -16.32
C GLU A 78 9.52 6.46 -16.62
N GLY A 79 9.66 5.18 -16.26
CA GLY A 79 10.87 4.38 -16.49
C GLY A 79 10.56 3.13 -17.30
N GLU A 80 11.60 2.52 -17.87
CA GLU A 80 11.49 1.29 -18.68
C GLU A 80 11.28 0.02 -17.82
N LEU A 81 10.30 0.06 -16.91
CA LEU A 81 10.10 -0.97 -15.88
C LEU A 81 9.79 -2.34 -16.46
N GLY A 82 8.96 -2.43 -17.51
CA GLY A 82 8.62 -3.72 -18.12
C GLY A 82 9.85 -4.47 -18.65
N ARG A 83 10.80 -3.74 -19.25
CA ARG A 83 12.07 -4.32 -19.73
C ARG A 83 12.94 -4.77 -18.56
N VAL A 84 13.09 -3.93 -17.54
CA VAL A 84 13.90 -4.25 -16.35
C VAL A 84 13.32 -5.41 -15.55
N GLN A 85 12.00 -5.47 -15.41
CA GLN A 85 11.29 -6.59 -14.79
C GLN A 85 11.54 -7.89 -15.55
N GLY A 86 11.56 -7.84 -16.88
CA GLY A 86 11.94 -8.99 -17.71
C GLY A 86 13.35 -9.48 -17.41
N TRP A 87 14.34 -8.58 -17.38
CA TRP A 87 15.72 -8.93 -17.04
C TRP A 87 15.86 -9.46 -15.62
N LEU A 88 15.18 -8.86 -14.65
CA LEU A 88 15.22 -9.31 -13.26
C LEU A 88 14.65 -10.73 -13.13
N ARG A 89 13.51 -11.01 -13.76
CA ARG A 89 12.92 -12.35 -13.77
C ARG A 89 13.88 -13.37 -14.38
N ASP A 90 14.48 -13.05 -15.52
CA ASP A 90 15.38 -13.98 -16.21
C ASP A 90 16.67 -14.19 -15.41
N ALA A 91 17.25 -13.13 -14.83
CA ALA A 91 18.41 -13.23 -13.94
C ALA A 91 18.10 -14.10 -12.71
N LEU A 92 16.99 -13.86 -12.01
CA LEU A 92 16.58 -14.65 -10.85
C LEU A 92 16.30 -16.12 -11.19
N ARG A 93 15.80 -16.39 -12.40
CA ARG A 93 15.50 -17.75 -12.87
C ARG A 93 16.74 -18.52 -13.30
N PHE A 94 17.68 -17.88 -13.98
CA PHE A 94 18.81 -18.58 -14.62
C PHE A 94 20.13 -18.40 -13.87
N GLU A 95 20.42 -17.19 -13.41
CA GLU A 95 21.64 -16.88 -12.64
C GLU A 95 21.43 -17.09 -11.14
N GLY A 96 20.22 -16.84 -10.65
CA GLY A 96 19.87 -16.87 -9.24
C GLY A 96 20.49 -15.74 -8.43
N ALA A 97 20.17 -15.70 -7.14
CA ALA A 97 20.70 -14.73 -6.18
C ALA A 97 21.16 -15.43 -4.90
N GLY A 98 22.20 -14.88 -4.27
CA GLY A 98 22.80 -15.44 -3.06
C GLY A 98 24.04 -16.29 -3.34
N ALA A 99 24.39 -17.17 -2.40
CA ALA A 99 25.58 -18.00 -2.49
C ALA A 99 25.33 -19.28 -3.32
N LYS A 100 26.43 -19.86 -3.84
CA LYS A 100 26.43 -21.20 -4.48
C LYS A 100 25.49 -21.34 -5.69
N THR A 101 25.21 -20.24 -6.38
CA THR A 101 24.36 -20.20 -7.58
C THR A 101 24.90 -21.07 -8.72
N ALA A 102 26.22 -21.17 -8.85
CA ALA A 102 26.86 -22.01 -9.87
C ALA A 102 26.52 -23.52 -9.75
N VAL A 103 26.15 -23.97 -8.54
CA VAL A 103 25.73 -25.35 -8.27
C VAL A 103 24.22 -25.46 -8.02
N GLY A 104 23.45 -24.42 -8.41
CA GLY A 104 21.98 -24.48 -8.49
C GLY A 104 21.21 -23.82 -7.35
N TYR A 105 21.87 -23.26 -6.33
CA TYR A 105 21.18 -22.58 -5.23
C TYR A 105 20.62 -21.21 -5.64
N GLY A 106 19.67 -20.69 -4.86
CA GLY A 106 19.21 -19.31 -4.99
C GLY A 106 18.42 -19.02 -6.25
N ARG A 107 17.77 -20.03 -6.83
CA ARG A 107 16.90 -19.87 -8.01
C ARG A 107 15.50 -19.48 -7.59
N PHE A 108 14.89 -18.58 -8.35
CA PHE A 108 13.51 -18.15 -8.12
C PHE A 108 12.67 -18.36 -9.37
N ALA A 109 11.37 -18.54 -9.16
CA ALA A 109 10.37 -18.57 -10.21
C ALA A 109 9.24 -17.62 -9.85
N GLU A 110 8.65 -17.00 -10.87
CA GLU A 110 7.46 -16.17 -10.69
C GLU A 110 6.25 -17.07 -10.42
N VAL A 111 5.43 -16.68 -9.44
CA VAL A 111 4.23 -17.42 -9.05
C VAL A 111 3.04 -16.49 -9.17
N ALA A 112 2.48 -16.41 -10.39
CA ALA A 112 1.49 -15.40 -10.78
C ALA A 112 0.27 -15.33 -9.84
N ASP A 113 -0.21 -16.48 -9.36
CA ASP A 113 -1.35 -16.54 -8.44
C ASP A 113 -1.02 -15.92 -7.08
N GLU A 114 0.17 -16.19 -6.54
CA GLU A 114 0.62 -15.59 -5.27
C GLU A 114 0.93 -14.10 -5.42
N THR A 115 1.50 -13.69 -6.57
CA THR A 115 1.68 -12.28 -6.91
C THR A 115 0.34 -11.53 -6.93
N ARG A 116 -0.69 -12.12 -7.54
CA ARG A 116 -2.03 -11.53 -7.58
C ARG A 116 -2.65 -11.43 -6.19
N LYS A 117 -2.61 -12.51 -5.39
CA LYS A 117 -3.11 -12.51 -4.01
C LYS A 117 -2.43 -11.44 -3.14
N LEU A 118 -1.11 -11.32 -3.25
CA LEU A 118 -0.34 -10.30 -2.54
C LEU A 118 -0.74 -8.89 -2.96
N ALA A 119 -0.87 -8.64 -4.27
CA ALA A 119 -1.28 -7.33 -4.78
C ALA A 119 -2.70 -6.94 -4.30
N GLU A 120 -3.63 -7.89 -4.30
CA GLU A 120 -4.99 -7.69 -3.78
C GLU A 120 -4.99 -7.39 -2.27
N ALA A 121 -4.19 -8.13 -1.49
CA ALA A 121 -4.06 -7.92 -0.05
C ALA A 121 -3.48 -6.53 0.28
N LEU A 122 -2.39 -6.14 -0.39
CA LEU A 122 -1.77 -4.82 -0.22
C LEU A 122 -2.72 -3.68 -0.64
N ALA A 123 -3.46 -3.87 -1.74
CA ALA A 123 -4.45 -2.88 -2.19
C ALA A 123 -5.60 -2.74 -1.18
N ARG A 124 -6.06 -3.84 -0.59
CA ARG A 124 -7.08 -3.82 0.47
C ARG A 124 -6.57 -3.09 1.71
N GLU A 125 -5.38 -3.43 2.20
CA GLU A 125 -4.76 -2.80 3.36
C GLU A 125 -4.54 -1.29 3.13
N ALA A 126 -4.06 -0.90 1.94
CA ALA A 126 -3.88 0.51 1.59
C ALA A 126 -5.23 1.27 1.58
N ARG A 127 -6.32 0.65 1.10
CA ARG A 127 -7.66 1.25 1.14
C ARG A 127 -8.18 1.37 2.56
N GLU A 128 -8.00 0.34 3.38
CA GLU A 128 -8.40 0.35 4.79
C GLU A 128 -7.62 1.40 5.58
N ARG A 129 -6.31 1.50 5.36
CA ARG A 129 -5.46 2.52 5.98
C ARG A 129 -5.86 3.93 5.54
N ARG A 130 -6.09 4.16 4.23
CA ARG A 130 -6.59 5.46 3.73
C ARG A 130 -7.95 5.80 4.30
N ARG A 131 -8.84 4.82 4.43
CA ARG A 131 -10.15 4.99 5.05
C ARG A 131 -9.99 5.34 6.53
N ALA A 132 -9.18 4.61 7.28
CA ALA A 132 -8.91 4.88 8.69
C ALA A 132 -8.28 6.26 8.91
N GLU A 133 -7.33 6.64 8.05
CA GLU A 133 -6.70 7.96 8.06
C GLU A 133 -7.72 9.07 7.76
N ALA A 134 -8.56 8.90 6.74
CA ALA A 134 -9.65 9.83 6.46
C ALA A 134 -10.61 9.95 7.65
N LEU A 135 -10.98 8.84 8.29
CA LEU A 135 -11.82 8.85 9.50
C LEU A 135 -11.12 9.46 10.73
N SER A 136 -9.79 9.46 10.75
CA SER A 136 -9.00 10.07 11.82
C SER A 136 -8.99 11.59 11.75
N THR A 137 -9.22 12.18 10.57
CA THR A 137 -9.38 13.62 10.44
C THR A 137 -10.78 14.06 10.88
N PRO A 138 -10.95 15.26 11.46
CA PRO A 138 -12.26 15.80 11.78
C PRO A 138 -13.20 15.84 10.56
N GLU A 139 -12.69 16.18 9.38
CA GLU A 139 -13.48 16.29 8.16
C GLU A 139 -14.04 14.95 7.70
N GLY A 140 -13.22 13.89 7.69
CA GLY A 140 -13.69 12.57 7.27
C GLY A 140 -14.63 11.93 8.30
N ARG A 141 -14.46 12.21 9.59
CA ARG A 141 -15.42 11.83 10.63
C ARG A 141 -16.78 12.48 10.41
N LEU A 142 -16.82 13.80 10.22
CA LEU A 142 -18.05 14.56 10.01
C LEU A 142 -18.74 14.17 8.70
N ARG A 143 -17.97 13.94 7.62
CA ARG A 143 -18.51 13.45 6.35
C ARG A 143 -19.20 12.10 6.51
N ARG A 144 -18.60 11.18 7.28
CA ARG A 144 -19.20 9.87 7.57
C ARG A 144 -20.47 9.98 8.40
N GLU A 145 -20.50 10.85 9.42
CA GLU A 145 -21.72 11.11 10.20
C GLU A 145 -22.87 11.56 9.30
N VAL A 146 -22.60 12.46 8.35
CA VAL A 146 -23.60 12.90 7.36
C VAL A 146 -24.01 11.74 6.44
N GLU A 147 -23.06 10.96 5.94
CA GLU A 147 -23.30 9.84 5.02
C GLU A 147 -24.14 8.72 5.64
N GLU A 148 -23.93 8.41 6.92
CA GLU A 148 -24.65 7.37 7.64
C GLU A 148 -25.95 7.89 8.26
N SER A 149 -26.13 9.21 8.37
CA SER A 149 -27.33 9.81 8.97
C SER A 149 -28.61 9.57 8.15
N ASN A 150 -29.70 9.32 8.86
CA ASN A 150 -31.06 9.51 8.35
C ASN A 150 -31.49 10.99 8.41
N GLU A 151 -32.68 11.31 7.88
CA GLU A 151 -33.16 12.70 7.78
C GLU A 151 -33.28 13.38 9.16
N ALA A 152 -33.77 12.66 10.18
CA ALA A 152 -33.95 13.19 11.52
C ALA A 152 -32.59 13.44 12.22
N GLU A 153 -31.66 12.50 12.09
CA GLU A 153 -30.29 12.61 12.62
C GLU A 153 -29.55 13.79 11.99
N LEU A 154 -29.59 13.91 10.65
CA LEU A 154 -28.98 15.03 9.95
C LEU A 154 -29.53 16.37 10.46
N ALA A 155 -30.85 16.45 10.64
CA ALA A 155 -31.48 17.65 11.14
C ALA A 155 -30.98 18.02 12.55
N GLU A 156 -30.77 17.04 13.44
CA GLU A 156 -30.19 17.30 14.76
C GLU A 156 -28.68 17.61 14.70
N PHE A 157 -27.92 17.03 13.78
CA PHE A 157 -26.52 17.41 13.56
C PHE A 157 -26.40 18.87 13.13
N ILE A 158 -27.22 19.33 12.19
CA ILE A 158 -27.24 20.74 11.76
C ILE A 158 -27.60 21.66 12.92
N ARG A 159 -28.58 21.26 13.75
CA ARG A 159 -28.92 22.01 14.96
C ARG A 159 -27.74 22.11 15.91
N ARG A 160 -27.07 21.00 16.18
CA ARG A 160 -25.97 20.90 17.14
C ARG A 160 -24.76 21.70 16.68
N TYR A 161 -24.29 21.41 15.47
CA TYR A 161 -23.03 21.92 14.97
C TYR A 161 -23.13 23.34 14.43
N VAL A 162 -24.24 23.71 13.78
CA VAL A 162 -24.37 25.00 13.08
C VAL A 162 -25.27 25.97 13.85
N GLU A 163 -26.49 25.55 14.23
CA GLU A 163 -27.47 26.43 14.90
C GLU A 163 -27.03 26.78 16.33
N LYS A 164 -26.54 25.79 17.10
CA LYS A 164 -25.99 26.01 18.45
C LYS A 164 -24.50 26.34 18.47
N GLY A 165 -23.81 26.18 17.34
CA GLY A 165 -22.38 26.47 17.22
C GLY A 165 -21.46 25.57 18.06
N GLU A 166 -21.86 24.31 18.32
CA GLU A 166 -21.01 23.37 19.09
C GLU A 166 -19.72 23.00 18.33
N LEU A 167 -19.71 23.16 17.00
CA LEU A 167 -18.52 22.97 16.18
C LEU A 167 -17.81 24.33 16.02
N THR A 168 -16.87 24.60 16.92
CA THR A 168 -16.23 25.92 17.08
C THR A 168 -15.09 26.17 16.10
N ALA A 169 -14.45 25.12 15.60
CA ALA A 169 -13.38 25.20 14.62
C ALA A 169 -13.95 25.56 13.22
N PRO A 170 -13.53 26.69 12.59
CA PRO A 170 -14.08 27.10 11.30
C PRO A 170 -13.90 26.07 10.18
N ALA A 171 -12.75 25.39 10.15
CA ALA A 171 -12.45 24.36 9.16
C ALA A 171 -13.38 23.14 9.28
N GLU A 172 -13.64 22.68 10.49
CA GLU A 172 -14.55 21.55 10.74
C GLU A 172 -16.00 21.92 10.37
N ARG A 173 -16.42 23.15 10.66
CA ARG A 173 -17.75 23.67 10.30
C ARG A 173 -17.93 23.76 8.79
N ALA A 174 -16.92 24.29 8.10
CA ALA A 174 -16.91 24.30 6.64
C ALA A 174 -16.96 22.88 6.06
N ALA A 175 -16.19 21.93 6.62
CA ALA A 175 -16.18 20.53 6.17
C ALA A 175 -17.53 19.83 6.39
N PHE A 176 -18.17 20.02 7.54
CA PHE A 176 -19.51 19.50 7.80
C PHE A 176 -20.52 20.06 6.79
N VAL A 177 -20.55 21.39 6.62
CA VAL A 177 -21.46 22.07 5.67
C VAL A 177 -21.24 21.55 4.24
N ALA A 178 -19.99 21.41 3.82
CA ALA A 178 -19.64 20.87 2.51
C ALA A 178 -20.15 19.43 2.34
N ALA A 179 -19.94 18.57 3.34
CA ALA A 179 -20.43 17.19 3.32
C ALA A 179 -21.96 17.11 3.23
N VAL A 180 -22.70 17.95 3.96
CA VAL A 180 -24.17 18.01 3.88
C VAL A 180 -24.63 18.40 2.46
N ARG A 181 -24.00 19.42 1.86
CA ARG A 181 -24.34 19.89 0.51
C ARG A 181 -24.08 18.83 -0.56
N GLU A 182 -22.96 18.12 -0.44
CA GLU A 182 -22.54 17.12 -1.43
C GLU A 182 -23.32 15.81 -1.31
N LEU A 183 -23.49 15.30 -0.09
CA LEU A 183 -24.05 13.96 0.15
C LEU A 183 -25.57 13.95 0.28
N ARG A 184 -26.20 15.09 0.59
CA ARG A 184 -27.65 15.21 0.85
C ARG A 184 -28.36 16.32 0.06
N PRO A 185 -28.08 16.53 -1.24
CA PRO A 185 -28.70 17.62 -2.01
C PRO A 185 -30.23 17.47 -2.15
N ALA A 186 -30.73 16.23 -2.26
CA ALA A 186 -32.16 15.95 -2.37
C ALA A 186 -32.93 16.37 -1.11
N TRP A 187 -32.43 16.01 0.08
CA TRP A 187 -33.09 16.37 1.35
C TRP A 187 -33.10 17.88 1.56
N LEU A 188 -31.98 18.57 1.27
CA LEU A 188 -31.95 20.03 1.31
C LEU A 188 -32.99 20.65 0.37
N SER A 189 -33.21 20.08 -0.82
CA SER A 189 -34.25 20.53 -1.76
C SER A 189 -35.66 20.36 -1.20
N ASP A 190 -35.96 19.20 -0.63
CA ASP A 190 -37.27 18.92 -0.02
C ASP A 190 -37.55 19.85 1.16
N TRP A 191 -36.55 20.07 2.02
CA TRP A 191 -36.67 20.94 3.19
C TRP A 191 -36.95 22.39 2.82
N ARG A 192 -36.31 22.93 1.77
CA ARG A 192 -36.60 24.27 1.24
C ARG A 192 -38.07 24.42 0.83
N SER A 193 -38.65 23.33 0.33
CA SER A 193 -40.05 23.22 -0.10
C SER A 193 -41.02 22.81 1.02
N LYS A 194 -40.58 22.81 2.28
CA LYS A 194 -41.35 22.35 3.47
C LYS A 194 -41.84 20.89 3.36
N LYS A 195 -41.14 20.05 2.59
CA LYS A 195 -41.40 18.62 2.48
C LYS A 195 -40.41 17.85 3.34
N LYS A 196 -40.86 16.72 3.88
CA LYS A 196 -39.98 15.73 4.52
C LYS A 196 -39.63 14.68 3.48
N ALA A 197 -38.37 14.29 3.42
CA ALA A 197 -37.91 13.17 2.62
C ALA A 197 -38.42 11.84 3.21
N ASP A 198 -38.51 11.75 4.54
CA ASP A 198 -39.10 10.64 5.29
C ASP A 198 -40.29 11.10 6.14
N LYS A 199 -41.41 10.38 6.01
CA LYS A 199 -42.63 10.65 6.78
C LYS A 199 -42.44 10.37 8.27
N ALA A 200 -41.51 9.49 8.64
CA ALA A 200 -41.19 9.16 10.03
C ALA A 200 -40.39 10.26 10.75
N THR A 201 -39.84 11.24 10.02
CA THR A 201 -39.05 12.33 10.60
C THR A 201 -39.89 13.16 11.56
N ASN A 202 -39.49 13.21 12.82
CA ASN A 202 -40.20 13.90 13.91
C ASN A 202 -39.93 15.43 13.96
N VAL A 203 -39.11 15.96 13.05
CA VAL A 203 -38.82 17.39 12.95
C VAL A 203 -39.89 18.09 12.11
N GLY A 204 -40.38 19.24 12.58
CA GLY A 204 -41.40 20.03 11.87
C GLY A 204 -40.88 20.66 10.57
N PRO A 205 -41.70 20.77 9.51
CA PRO A 205 -41.27 21.23 8.18
C PRO A 205 -40.70 22.65 8.17
N ASP A 206 -41.18 23.55 9.04
CA ASP A 206 -40.61 24.90 9.17
C ASP A 206 -39.19 24.90 9.75
N LYS A 207 -38.90 24.01 10.70
CA LYS A 207 -37.55 23.84 11.27
C LYS A 207 -36.59 23.27 10.23
N LEU A 208 -37.04 22.28 9.45
CA LEU A 208 -36.25 21.73 8.35
C LEU A 208 -35.92 22.81 7.30
N LYS A 209 -36.89 23.63 6.91
CA LYS A 209 -36.67 24.76 6.01
C LYS A 209 -35.65 25.77 6.56
N ALA A 210 -35.74 26.10 7.84
CA ALA A 210 -34.79 27.01 8.49
C ALA A 210 -33.36 26.44 8.50
N ARG A 211 -33.21 25.14 8.81
CA ARG A 211 -31.91 24.44 8.82
C ARG A 211 -31.30 24.33 7.43
N ALA A 212 -32.10 24.07 6.38
CA ALA A 212 -31.61 24.11 5.00
C ALA A 212 -31.09 25.50 4.61
N LYS A 213 -31.83 26.55 4.97
CA LYS A 213 -31.40 27.95 4.73
C LYS A 213 -30.12 28.30 5.51
N LEU A 214 -29.97 27.79 6.73
CA LEU A 214 -28.77 27.98 7.53
C LEU A 214 -27.55 27.36 6.83
N ILE A 215 -27.67 26.11 6.38
CA ILE A 215 -26.63 25.44 5.57
C ILE A 215 -26.32 26.21 4.30
N ASP A 216 -27.29 26.84 3.64
CA ASP A 216 -27.05 27.68 2.45
C ASP A 216 -26.28 28.97 2.78
N SER A 217 -26.49 29.54 3.98
CA SER A 217 -25.82 30.79 4.40
C SER A 217 -24.39 30.60 4.93
N GLU A 218 -24.01 29.39 5.31
CA GLU A 218 -22.64 29.11 5.76
C GLU A 218 -21.62 29.24 4.62
N PRO A 219 -20.44 29.82 4.87
CA PRO A 219 -19.39 29.87 3.87
C PRO A 219 -19.00 28.44 3.47
N GLY A 220 -19.08 28.14 2.17
CA GLY A 220 -18.46 26.94 1.63
C GLY A 220 -16.95 27.14 1.66
N GLY A 221 -16.21 26.19 2.21
CA GLY A 221 -14.77 26.11 2.01
C GLY A 221 -14.41 25.98 0.54
#